data_AF-A0A359GZM4-F1
#
_entry.id   AF-A0A359GZM4-F1
#
_cell.length_a   1.000
_cell.length_b   1.000
_cell.length_c   1.000
_cell.angle_alpha   90.00
_cell.angle_beta   90.00
_cell.angle_gamma   90.00
#
_symmetry.space_group_name_H-M   'P 1'
#
loop_
_entity.id
_entity.type
_entity.pdbx_description
1 polymer ?
#
loop_
_entity_poly.entity_id
_entity_poly.type
_entity_poly.pdbx_seq_one_letter_code
_entity_poly.pdbx_strand_id
1 'polypeptide(L)'
;MNFKVENDEIERRILNAFPVEIREDVINVIKLIPSGKDRSFALSSDDIEKVHVLNSSLSIPYRIYFKRPDIYYFPPPITEIPTIDESNKTAYSIFNCIYSRDDNGYFRQACLERLIPLSDPWIPPFVLKLLSEYVIEIIEVIAASVEKLNFELYEMFIRNNPFFITKMKKRIISYWACYFIHQYKTFTDFPGFIAGESLGIWTRQEVRRVRGY
;
A
#
# COMPACT_ATOMS: atom_id res chain seq x y z
N MET A 1 0.50 -3.13 -34.25
CA MET A 1 -0.84 -3.69 -34.00
C MET A 1 -0.96 -3.87 -32.48
N ASN A 2 -2.03 -3.38 -31.84
CA ASN A 2 -2.39 -3.51 -30.42
C ASN A 2 -1.66 -2.71 -29.31
N PHE A 3 -1.38 -1.41 -29.49
CA PHE A 3 -0.78 -0.58 -28.42
C PHE A 3 -1.77 0.23 -27.55
N LYS A 4 -3.06 0.25 -27.90
CA LYS A 4 -4.08 1.02 -27.15
C LYS A 4 -4.64 0.25 -25.95
N VAL A 5 -4.66 -1.08 -26.05
CA VAL A 5 -5.27 -2.00 -25.08
C VAL A 5 -4.55 -2.01 -23.73
N GLU A 6 -3.23 -1.83 -23.72
CA GLU A 6 -2.40 -1.95 -22.51
C GLU A 6 -2.51 -0.73 -21.58
N ASN A 7 -2.53 0.49 -22.14
CA ASN A 7 -2.77 1.72 -21.37
C ASN A 7 -4.20 1.78 -20.81
N ASP A 8 -5.20 1.37 -21.60
CA ASP A 8 -6.60 1.32 -21.16
C ASP A 8 -6.78 0.30 -20.01
N GLU A 9 -6.07 -0.82 -20.03
CA GLU A 9 -6.09 -1.80 -18.95
C GLU A 9 -5.46 -1.23 -17.67
N ILE A 10 -4.35 -0.50 -17.79
CA ILE A 10 -3.65 0.09 -16.66
C ILE A 10 -4.51 1.11 -15.93
N GLU A 11 -5.09 2.03 -16.69
CA GLU A 11 -5.99 3.05 -16.15
C GLU A 11 -7.21 2.39 -15.51
N ARG A 12 -7.77 1.36 -16.13
CA ARG A 12 -8.87 0.58 -15.54
C ARG A 12 -8.48 -0.08 -14.22
N ARG A 13 -7.27 -0.65 -14.10
CA ARG A 13 -6.78 -1.25 -12.85
C ARG A 13 -6.62 -0.20 -11.75
N ILE A 14 -6.07 0.97 -12.07
CA ILE A 14 -5.96 2.09 -11.11
C ILE A 14 -7.36 2.56 -10.70
N LEU A 15 -8.27 2.76 -11.65
CA LEU A 15 -9.64 3.21 -11.36
C LEU A 15 -10.40 2.24 -10.46
N ASN A 16 -10.16 0.94 -10.58
CA ASN A 16 -10.78 -0.06 -9.71
C ASN A 16 -10.14 -0.14 -8.31
N ALA A 17 -9.00 0.51 -8.09
CA ALA A 17 -8.35 0.57 -6.78
C ALA A 17 -8.95 1.62 -5.84
N PHE A 18 -9.91 2.42 -6.32
CA PHE A 18 -10.52 3.54 -5.61
C PHE A 18 -12.06 3.50 -5.69
N PRO A 19 -12.76 4.10 -4.71
CA PRO A 19 -14.22 4.21 -4.76
C PRO A 19 -14.70 4.96 -6.01
N VAL A 20 -15.88 4.60 -6.51
CA VAL A 20 -16.44 5.20 -7.74
C VAL A 20 -16.78 6.67 -7.55
N GLU A 21 -17.03 7.08 -6.31
CA GLU A 21 -17.39 8.43 -5.89
C GLU A 21 -16.28 9.44 -6.18
N ILE A 22 -15.01 9.01 -6.17
CA ILE A 22 -13.83 9.86 -6.44
C ILE A 22 -13.23 9.60 -7.82
N ARG A 23 -13.98 8.96 -8.73
CA ARG A 23 -13.47 8.53 -10.03
C ARG A 23 -12.88 9.67 -10.85
N GLU A 24 -13.50 10.86 -10.82
CA GLU A 24 -12.99 12.01 -11.58
C GLU A 24 -11.65 12.51 -11.02
N ASP A 25 -11.49 12.53 -9.69
CA ASP A 25 -10.20 12.85 -9.05
C ASP A 25 -9.13 11.83 -9.44
N VAL A 26 -9.48 10.55 -9.47
CA VAL A 26 -8.56 9.48 -9.89
C VAL A 26 -8.15 9.66 -11.35
N ILE A 27 -9.09 9.96 -12.25
CA ILE A 27 -8.80 10.27 -13.66
C ILE A 27 -7.85 11.46 -13.75
N ASN A 28 -8.07 12.51 -12.97
CA ASN A 28 -7.22 13.69 -12.98
C ASN A 28 -5.81 13.38 -12.47
N VAL A 29 -5.67 12.58 -11.42
CA VAL A 29 -4.35 12.12 -10.94
C VAL A 29 -3.66 11.24 -11.98
N ILE A 30 -4.37 10.33 -12.64
CA ILE A 30 -3.81 9.48 -13.71
C ILE A 30 -3.21 10.33 -14.85
N LYS A 31 -3.83 11.47 -15.19
CA LYS A 31 -3.32 12.40 -16.21
C LYS A 31 -2.01 13.08 -15.80
N LEU A 32 -1.76 13.23 -14.50
CA LEU A 32 -0.50 13.78 -13.97
C LEU A 32 0.65 12.76 -14.00
N ILE A 33 0.32 11.47 -13.97
CA ILE A 33 1.31 10.40 -14.03
C ILE A 33 1.84 10.32 -15.47
N PRO A 34 3.17 10.39 -15.70
CA PRO A 34 3.76 10.36 -17.02
C PRO A 34 3.20 9.22 -17.90
N SER A 35 2.44 9.59 -18.93
CA SER A 35 1.83 8.66 -19.88
C SER A 35 2.85 8.25 -20.95
N GLY A 36 3.79 7.38 -20.57
CA GLY A 36 4.73 6.76 -21.49
C GLY A 36 4.22 5.42 -22.02
N LYS A 37 4.70 4.99 -23.20
CA LYS A 37 4.41 3.70 -23.86
C LYS A 37 4.76 2.44 -23.04
N ASP A 38 5.27 2.62 -21.82
CA ASP A 38 5.91 1.57 -21.01
C ASP A 38 5.44 1.61 -19.54
N ARG A 39 4.24 2.13 -19.26
CA ARG A 39 3.57 1.80 -17.99
C ARG A 39 3.26 0.30 -18.07
N SER A 40 3.63 -0.48 -17.06
CA SER A 40 3.25 -1.89 -16.99
C SER A 40 2.94 -2.27 -15.55
N PHE A 41 2.11 -3.29 -15.35
CA PHE A 41 1.99 -3.92 -14.04
C PHE A 41 2.91 -5.14 -14.02
N ALA A 42 3.48 -5.45 -12.85
CA ALA A 42 3.97 -6.81 -12.65
C ALA A 42 2.77 -7.72 -12.77
N LEU A 43 2.76 -8.61 -13.77
CA LEU A 43 1.81 -9.70 -13.80
C LEU A 43 2.31 -10.76 -12.82
N SER A 44 1.82 -10.69 -11.58
CA SER A 44 1.85 -11.80 -10.66
C SER A 44 0.50 -12.52 -10.75
N SER A 45 0.48 -13.85 -10.66
CA SER A 45 -0.76 -14.64 -10.54
C SER A 45 -1.60 -14.29 -9.30
N ASP A 46 -1.10 -13.40 -8.43
CA ASP A 46 -1.69 -12.89 -7.19
C ASP A 46 -2.30 -11.47 -7.32
N ASP A 47 -2.44 -10.96 -8.56
CA ASP A 47 -2.33 -9.54 -8.94
C ASP A 47 -3.34 -8.53 -8.37
N ILE A 48 -4.50 -8.97 -7.94
CA ILE A 48 -5.58 -8.08 -7.51
C ILE A 48 -6.23 -8.66 -6.27
N GLU A 49 -5.96 -8.04 -5.12
CA GLU A 49 -6.69 -8.34 -3.91
C GLU A 49 -7.97 -7.50 -3.88
N LYS A 50 -9.09 -8.22 -3.90
CA LYS A 50 -10.40 -7.62 -3.71
C LYS A 50 -10.59 -7.29 -2.24
N VAL A 51 -10.90 -6.04 -1.97
CA VAL A 51 -11.17 -5.52 -0.63
C VAL A 51 -12.47 -4.73 -0.64
N HIS A 52 -13.08 -4.60 0.52
CA HIS A 52 -14.28 -3.82 0.77
C HIS A 52 -13.89 -2.57 1.55
N VAL A 53 -14.11 -1.41 0.96
CA VAL A 53 -13.93 -0.10 1.60
C VAL A 53 -15.26 0.61 1.55
N LEU A 54 -15.80 0.96 2.73
CA LEU A 54 -17.18 1.46 2.85
C LEU A 54 -18.18 0.53 2.13
N ASN A 55 -18.85 1.02 1.08
CA ASN A 55 -19.80 0.26 0.26
C ASN A 55 -19.22 -0.18 -1.09
N SER A 56 -17.90 -0.05 -1.28
CA SER A 56 -17.24 -0.25 -2.57
C SER A 56 -16.33 -1.48 -2.53
N SER A 57 -16.36 -2.27 -3.60
CA SER A 57 -15.42 -3.36 -3.82
C SER A 57 -14.25 -2.86 -4.65
N LEU A 58 -13.07 -2.77 -4.03
CA LEU A 58 -11.85 -2.26 -4.65
C LEU A 58 -10.92 -3.39 -5.03
N SER A 59 -10.08 -3.14 -6.02
CA SER A 59 -9.09 -4.05 -6.59
C SER A 59 -7.71 -3.44 -6.41
N ILE A 60 -6.98 -3.88 -5.38
CA ILE A 60 -5.71 -3.26 -4.99
C ILE A 60 -4.56 -3.89 -5.78
N PRO A 61 -3.80 -3.11 -6.57
CA PRO A 61 -2.71 -3.66 -7.37
C PRO A 61 -1.55 -4.17 -6.51
N TYR A 62 -0.92 -5.25 -6.96
CA TYR A 62 0.34 -5.71 -6.37
C TYR A 62 1.50 -4.74 -6.65
N ARG A 63 1.90 -4.51 -7.90
CA ARG A 63 2.95 -3.55 -8.26
C ARG A 63 2.61 -2.81 -9.54
N ILE A 64 2.99 -1.55 -9.60
CA ILE A 64 2.87 -0.69 -10.79
C ILE A 64 4.27 -0.26 -11.17
N TYR A 65 4.71 -0.58 -12.38
CA TYR A 65 5.97 -0.11 -12.93
C TYR A 65 5.73 1.17 -13.70
N PHE A 66 6.31 2.26 -13.20
CA PHE A 66 6.29 3.54 -13.86
C PHE A 66 7.64 3.75 -14.56
N LYS A 67 7.63 3.99 -15.87
CA LYS A 67 8.85 4.38 -16.57
C LYS A 67 9.23 5.81 -16.18
N ARG A 68 10.46 6.00 -15.70
CA ARG A 68 11.01 7.31 -15.35
C ARG A 68 12.18 7.65 -16.28
N PRO A 69 12.26 8.89 -16.82
CA PRO A 69 13.40 9.32 -17.62
C PRO A 69 14.75 9.35 -16.86
N ASP A 70 14.74 9.24 -15.53
CA ASP A 70 15.85 9.66 -14.70
C ASP A 70 15.93 8.86 -13.39
N ILE A 71 16.79 7.85 -13.43
CA ILE A 71 17.14 6.90 -12.36
C ILE A 71 18.00 7.55 -11.24
N TYR A 72 18.29 8.86 -11.30
CA TYR A 72 19.38 9.46 -10.51
C TYR A 72 18.99 10.49 -9.46
N TYR A 73 17.72 10.89 -9.30
CA TYR A 73 17.34 11.82 -8.23
C TYR A 73 16.78 11.07 -7.02
N PHE A 74 17.59 11.01 -5.97
CA PHE A 74 17.17 10.56 -4.66
C PHE A 74 17.29 11.71 -3.64
N PRO A 75 16.18 12.17 -3.02
CA PRO A 75 14.78 11.95 -3.40
C PRO A 75 14.44 12.65 -4.73
N PRO A 76 13.35 12.27 -5.43
CA PRO A 76 12.90 12.99 -6.61
C PRO A 76 12.60 14.45 -6.28
N PRO A 77 12.72 15.37 -7.25
CA PRO A 77 12.35 16.75 -7.03
C PRO A 77 10.89 16.83 -6.60
N ILE A 78 10.66 17.54 -5.48
CA ILE A 78 9.36 17.78 -4.83
C ILE A 78 8.33 18.41 -5.81
N THR A 79 8.79 18.91 -6.95
CA THR A 79 8.03 19.62 -7.98
C THR A 79 6.99 18.78 -8.72
N GLU A 80 7.06 17.45 -8.69
CA GLU A 80 6.05 16.56 -9.31
C GLU A 80 4.97 16.09 -8.34
N ILE A 81 5.13 16.36 -7.04
CA ILE A 81 4.18 15.97 -6.00
C ILE A 81 3.22 17.13 -5.78
N PRO A 82 1.89 16.93 -5.82
CA PRO A 82 0.94 17.98 -5.48
C PRO A 82 1.28 18.54 -4.07
N THR A 83 1.52 19.84 -3.96
CA THR A 83 1.66 20.49 -2.65
C THR A 83 0.35 20.37 -1.90
N ILE A 84 0.33 19.81 -0.69
CA ILE A 84 -0.94 19.62 0.02
C ILE A 84 -1.57 20.97 0.40
N ASP A 85 -2.76 21.23 -0.11
CA ASP A 85 -3.67 22.28 0.34
C ASP A 85 -5.08 21.70 0.48
N GLU A 86 -6.00 22.44 1.10
CA GLU A 86 -7.37 21.94 1.32
C GLU A 86 -8.09 21.58 0.02
N SER A 87 -7.75 22.22 -1.10
CA SER A 87 -8.39 22.00 -2.40
C SER A 87 -7.92 20.75 -3.13
N ASN A 88 -6.79 20.14 -2.72
CA ASN A 88 -6.18 19.01 -3.43
C ASN A 88 -5.87 17.78 -2.55
N LYS A 89 -6.31 17.76 -1.29
CA LYS A 89 -6.09 16.66 -0.35
C LYS A 89 -6.51 15.30 -0.92
N THR A 90 -7.65 15.21 -1.61
CA THR A 90 -8.11 13.97 -2.26
C THR A 90 -7.12 13.51 -3.31
N ALA A 91 -6.74 14.38 -4.25
CA ALA A 91 -5.76 14.08 -5.30
C ALA A 91 -4.40 13.67 -4.70
N TYR A 92 -3.98 14.33 -3.62
CA TYR A 92 -2.77 14.00 -2.87
C TYR A 92 -2.82 12.58 -2.30
N SER A 93 -3.92 12.20 -1.65
CA SER A 93 -4.09 10.85 -1.10
C SER A 93 -4.08 9.78 -2.20
N ILE A 94 -4.76 10.04 -3.34
CA ILE A 94 -4.83 9.14 -4.49
C ILE A 94 -3.44 8.95 -5.09
N PHE A 95 -2.71 10.04 -5.33
CA PHE A 95 -1.36 10.02 -5.87
C PHE A 95 -0.44 9.14 -5.01
N ASN A 96 -0.40 9.40 -3.70
CA ASN A 96 0.46 8.63 -2.80
C ASN A 96 0.00 7.17 -2.68
N CYS A 97 -1.30 6.87 -2.76
CA CYS A 97 -1.78 5.49 -2.82
C CYS A 97 -1.27 4.78 -4.08
N ILE A 98 -1.35 5.40 -5.26
CA ILE A 98 -0.85 4.85 -6.52
C ILE A 98 0.66 4.59 -6.44
N TYR A 99 1.45 5.59 -6.05
CA TYR A 99 2.91 5.47 -5.97
C TYR A 99 3.40 4.64 -4.78
N SER A 100 2.57 4.35 -3.77
CA SER A 100 2.88 3.33 -2.76
C SER A 100 3.00 1.92 -3.35
N ARG A 101 2.54 1.71 -4.59
CA ARG A 101 2.65 0.44 -5.33
C ARG A 101 3.76 0.44 -6.37
N ASP A 102 4.56 1.50 -6.43
CA ASP A 102 5.73 1.62 -7.31
C ASP A 102 6.76 0.51 -7.06
N ASP A 103 7.60 0.18 -8.03
CA ASP A 103 8.64 -0.82 -7.85
C ASP A 103 9.83 -0.30 -7.02
N ASN A 104 10.09 1.01 -7.06
CA ASN A 104 11.13 1.66 -6.27
C ASN A 104 10.74 1.75 -4.79
N GLY A 105 11.49 1.05 -3.94
CA GLY A 105 11.25 1.00 -2.49
C GLY A 105 11.29 2.37 -1.80
N TYR A 106 12.15 3.28 -2.25
CA TYR A 106 12.22 4.59 -1.62
C TYR A 106 11.02 5.48 -1.93
N PHE A 107 10.49 5.39 -3.16
CA PHE A 107 9.25 6.10 -3.51
C PHE A 107 8.08 5.57 -2.71
N ARG A 108 7.99 4.25 -2.54
CA ARG A 108 6.97 3.63 -1.71
C ARG A 108 7.04 4.12 -0.27
N GLN A 109 8.24 4.18 0.31
CA GLN A 109 8.42 4.70 1.68
C GLN A 109 8.01 6.17 1.78
N ALA A 110 8.46 7.03 0.87
CA ALA A 110 8.10 8.45 0.88
C ALA A 110 6.59 8.66 0.72
N CYS A 111 5.91 7.84 -0.09
CA CYS A 111 4.46 7.88 -0.22
C CYS A 111 3.76 7.39 1.04
N LEU A 112 4.25 6.31 1.66
CA LEU A 112 3.74 5.80 2.93
C LEU A 112 3.78 6.86 4.02
N GLU A 113 4.92 7.54 4.20
CA GLU A 113 5.08 8.60 5.21
C GLU A 113 4.06 9.72 5.06
N ARG A 114 3.67 10.03 3.81
CA ARG A 114 2.63 11.00 3.48
C ARG A 114 1.21 10.49 3.66
N LEU A 115 1.00 9.17 3.54
CA LEU A 115 -0.30 8.53 3.77
C LEU A 115 -0.62 8.35 5.26
N ILE A 116 0.39 8.12 6.11
CA ILE A 116 0.24 7.90 7.55
C ILE A 116 -0.68 8.94 8.24
N PRO A 117 -0.50 10.26 8.05
CA PRO A 117 -1.34 11.26 8.73
C PRO A 117 -2.73 11.45 8.10
N LEU A 118 -3.03 10.79 6.98
CA LEU A 118 -4.30 10.93 6.27
C LEU A 118 -5.33 9.93 6.78
N SER A 119 -6.62 10.25 6.56
CA SER A 119 -7.74 9.44 7.05
C SER A 119 -8.75 9.14 5.94
N ASP A 120 -8.33 9.19 4.68
CA ASP A 120 -9.20 8.83 3.57
C ASP A 120 -9.47 7.31 3.56
N PRO A 121 -10.71 6.88 3.36
CA PRO A 121 -11.12 5.51 3.65
C PRO A 121 -10.50 4.45 2.73
N TRP A 122 -9.97 4.85 1.57
CA TRP A 122 -9.27 3.97 0.63
C TRP A 122 -7.80 3.74 0.98
N ILE A 123 -7.22 4.45 1.96
CA ILE A 123 -5.80 4.34 2.34
C ILE A 123 -5.43 3.00 3.02
N PRO A 124 -6.20 2.47 3.99
CA PRO A 124 -5.82 1.26 4.73
C PRO A 124 -5.34 0.08 3.88
N PRO A 125 -6.00 -0.31 2.76
CA PRO A 125 -5.51 -1.41 1.95
C PRO A 125 -4.10 -1.17 1.41
N PHE A 126 -3.72 0.05 1.05
CA PHE A 126 -2.39 0.36 0.51
C PHE A 126 -1.31 0.26 1.59
N VAL A 127 -1.56 0.80 2.78
CA VAL A 127 -0.63 0.75 3.91
C VAL A 127 -0.47 -0.68 4.44
N LEU A 128 -1.58 -1.40 4.64
CA LEU A 128 -1.54 -2.79 5.08
C LEU A 128 -0.88 -3.71 4.04
N LYS A 129 -1.00 -3.39 2.75
CA LYS A 129 -0.30 -4.12 1.71
C LYS A 129 1.22 -4.01 1.87
N LEU A 130 1.73 -2.80 2.11
CA LEU A 130 3.15 -2.53 2.38
C LEU A 130 3.65 -3.26 3.63
N LEU A 131 2.84 -3.32 4.70
CA LEU A 131 3.18 -4.06 5.92
C LEU A 131 3.36 -5.58 5.68
N SER A 132 2.77 -6.11 4.59
CA SER A 132 2.84 -7.51 4.20
C SER A 132 3.90 -7.82 3.14
N GLU A 133 4.81 -6.88 2.85
CA GLU A 133 5.89 -7.04 1.88
C GLU A 133 7.22 -7.42 2.55
N TYR A 134 8.22 -7.75 1.74
CA TYR A 134 9.55 -8.16 2.21
C TYR A 134 10.55 -6.98 2.35
N VAL A 135 10.09 -5.72 2.28
CA VAL A 135 10.97 -4.54 2.36
C VAL A 135 10.99 -4.03 3.79
N ILE A 136 12.03 -4.40 4.55
CA ILE A 136 12.05 -4.20 6.00
C ILE A 136 11.98 -2.73 6.42
N GLU A 137 12.62 -1.83 5.68
CA GLU A 137 12.67 -0.40 5.98
C GLU A 137 11.25 0.21 5.97
N ILE A 138 10.39 -0.25 5.05
CA ILE A 138 9.00 0.18 4.98
C ILE A 138 8.19 -0.37 6.17
N ILE A 139 8.41 -1.63 6.54
CA ILE A 139 7.73 -2.26 7.68
C ILE A 139 8.11 -1.53 8.98
N GLU A 140 9.38 -1.17 9.14
CA GLU A 140 9.90 -0.40 10.28
C GLU A 140 9.25 0.99 10.36
N VAL A 141 9.07 1.70 9.23
CA VAL A 141 8.35 2.98 9.19
C VAL A 141 6.90 2.84 9.67
N ILE A 142 6.20 1.79 9.25
CA ILE A 142 4.82 1.53 9.71
C ILE A 142 4.80 1.25 11.21
N ALA A 143 5.68 0.37 11.69
CA ALA A 143 5.76 0.03 13.11
C ALA A 143 6.07 1.25 13.99
N ALA A 144 7.02 2.09 13.57
CA ALA A 144 7.40 3.32 14.28
C ALA A 144 6.31 4.42 14.23
N SER A 145 5.38 4.34 13.27
CA SER A 145 4.37 5.38 13.05
C SER A 145 2.94 4.91 13.33
N VAL A 146 2.75 3.71 13.88
CA VAL A 146 1.43 3.09 14.04
C VAL A 146 0.48 3.96 14.88
N GLU A 147 1.00 4.68 15.87
CA GLU A 147 0.23 5.58 16.73
C GLU A 147 -0.36 6.80 15.99
N LYS A 148 0.20 7.14 14.82
CA LYS A 148 -0.27 8.25 13.98
C LYS A 148 -1.38 7.82 13.02
N LEU A 149 -1.64 6.52 12.89
CA LEU A 149 -2.69 6.00 12.04
C LEU A 149 -4.06 6.23 12.69
N ASN A 150 -5.08 6.41 11.86
CA ASN A 150 -6.47 6.45 12.31
C ASN A 150 -6.96 5.04 12.69
N PHE A 151 -6.84 4.66 13.96
CA PHE A 151 -7.19 3.31 14.43
C PHE A 151 -8.62 2.89 14.09
N GLU A 152 -9.60 3.78 14.21
CA GLU A 152 -11.00 3.47 13.91
C GLU A 152 -11.18 3.07 12.44
N LEU A 153 -10.52 3.81 11.53
CA LEU A 153 -10.55 3.52 10.11
C LEU A 153 -9.91 2.15 9.79
N TYR A 154 -8.74 1.87 10.38
CA TYR A 154 -8.04 0.60 10.15
C TYR A 154 -8.77 -0.58 10.77
N GLU A 155 -9.33 -0.44 11.98
CA GLU A 155 -10.14 -1.48 12.64
C GLU A 155 -11.37 -1.82 11.80
N MET A 156 -12.09 -0.81 11.30
CA MET A 156 -13.23 -1.01 10.41
C MET A 156 -12.82 -1.77 9.14
N PHE A 157 -11.71 -1.36 8.50
CA PHE A 157 -11.20 -2.04 7.31
C PHE A 157 -10.82 -3.49 7.60
N ILE A 158 -10.08 -3.75 8.69
CA ILE A 158 -9.64 -5.10 9.10
C ILE A 158 -10.84 -6.02 9.31
N ARG A 159 -11.87 -5.54 10.04
CA ARG A 159 -13.10 -6.30 10.32
C ARG A 159 -13.86 -6.65 9.04
N ASN A 160 -13.91 -5.73 8.08
CA ASN A 160 -14.65 -5.93 6.83
C ASN A 160 -13.89 -6.79 5.80
N ASN A 161 -12.62 -7.11 6.04
CA ASN A 161 -11.74 -7.76 5.05
C ASN A 161 -11.00 -9.00 5.58
N PRO A 162 -11.68 -9.99 6.18
CA PRO A 162 -11.01 -11.12 6.85
C PRO A 162 -10.12 -11.96 5.92
N PHE A 163 -10.48 -12.12 4.64
CA PHE A 163 -9.67 -12.86 3.67
C PHE A 163 -8.36 -12.15 3.33
N PHE A 164 -8.42 -10.83 3.11
CA PHE A 164 -7.23 -9.99 2.90
C PHE A 164 -6.29 -10.09 4.11
N ILE A 165 -6.84 -9.93 5.31
CA ILE A 165 -6.08 -9.97 6.57
C ILE A 165 -5.45 -11.34 6.80
N THR A 166 -6.16 -12.43 6.50
CA THR A 166 -5.61 -13.79 6.59
C THR A 166 -4.41 -13.99 5.66
N LYS A 167 -4.49 -13.49 4.41
CA LYS A 167 -3.40 -13.58 3.44
C LYS A 167 -2.21 -12.73 3.87
N MET A 168 -2.47 -11.51 4.36
CA MET A 168 -1.47 -10.62 4.93
C MET A 168 -0.71 -11.28 6.09
N LYS A 169 -1.40 -11.86 7.08
CA LYS A 169 -0.78 -12.58 8.20
C LYS A 169 0.19 -13.67 7.74
N LYS A 170 -0.23 -14.49 6.75
CA LYS A 170 0.61 -15.54 6.19
C LYS A 170 1.88 -14.98 5.54
N ARG A 171 1.77 -13.86 4.81
CA ARG A 171 2.93 -13.19 4.20
C ARG A 171 3.89 -12.61 5.25
N ILE A 172 3.37 -11.93 6.27
CA ILE A 172 4.18 -11.38 7.37
C ILE A 172 5.00 -12.50 8.04
N ILE A 173 4.37 -13.62 8.39
CA ILE A 173 5.06 -14.77 9.00
C ILE A 173 6.07 -15.37 8.03
N SER A 174 5.68 -15.60 6.77
CA SER A 174 6.55 -16.21 5.77
C SER A 174 7.79 -15.35 5.49
N TYR A 175 7.63 -14.04 5.35
CA TYR A 175 8.75 -13.15 5.06
C TYR A 175 9.67 -12.97 6.26
N TRP A 176 9.11 -12.88 7.48
CA TRP A 176 9.92 -12.94 8.69
C TRP A 176 10.78 -14.21 8.73
N ALA A 177 10.16 -15.39 8.58
CA ALA A 177 10.86 -16.66 8.67
C ALA A 177 11.93 -16.84 7.58
N CYS A 178 11.66 -16.41 6.34
CA CYS A 178 12.57 -16.59 5.21
C CYS A 178 13.71 -15.58 5.16
N TYR A 179 13.45 -14.30 5.50
CA TYR A 179 14.40 -13.22 5.25
C TYR A 179 14.95 -12.57 6.52
N PHE A 180 14.21 -12.62 7.63
CA PHE A 180 14.48 -11.77 8.78
C PHE A 180 14.68 -12.51 10.11
N ILE A 181 14.58 -13.84 10.12
CA ILE A 181 14.72 -14.63 11.36
C ILE A 181 16.09 -14.47 12.04
N HIS A 182 17.15 -14.13 11.29
CA HIS A 182 18.47 -13.87 11.85
C HIS A 182 18.60 -12.49 12.49
N GLN A 183 17.85 -11.50 12.01
CA GLN A 183 17.82 -10.14 12.55
C GLN A 183 16.82 -10.02 13.72
N TYR A 184 15.66 -10.65 13.57
CA TYR A 184 14.57 -10.69 14.55
C TYR A 184 14.34 -12.14 14.97
N LYS A 185 15.08 -12.58 15.99
CA LYS A 185 15.11 -13.99 16.43
C LYS A 185 13.75 -14.50 16.89
N THR A 186 12.97 -13.64 17.55
CA THR A 186 11.59 -13.94 17.89
C THR A 186 10.66 -13.22 16.92
N PHE A 187 9.54 -13.86 16.58
CA PHE A 187 8.55 -13.20 15.72
C PHE A 187 7.93 -11.98 16.42
N THR A 188 7.91 -11.95 17.75
CA THR A 188 7.41 -10.79 18.50
C THR A 188 8.29 -9.55 18.42
N ASP A 189 9.59 -9.72 18.14
CA ASP A 189 10.50 -8.59 17.92
C ASP A 189 10.40 -8.05 16.48
N PHE A 190 9.75 -8.79 15.56
CA PHE A 190 9.64 -8.39 14.17
C PHE A 190 8.72 -7.17 14.01
N PRO A 191 9.13 -6.09 13.30
CA PRO A 191 8.32 -4.89 13.11
C PRO A 191 6.93 -5.18 12.52
N GLY A 192 6.82 -6.19 11.66
CA GLY A 192 5.54 -6.63 11.11
C GLY A 192 4.58 -7.20 12.15
N PHE A 193 5.10 -7.89 13.17
CA PHE A 193 4.30 -8.35 14.30
C PHE A 193 3.85 -7.16 15.16
N ILE A 194 4.79 -6.28 15.53
CA ILE A 194 4.55 -5.13 16.41
C ILE A 194 3.45 -4.24 15.83
N ALA A 195 3.57 -3.83 14.56
CA ALA A 195 2.55 -3.03 13.89
C ALA A 195 1.20 -3.76 13.82
N GLY A 196 1.21 -5.07 13.51
CA GLY A 196 0.00 -5.87 13.45
C GLY A 196 -0.67 -6.06 14.81
N GLU A 197 0.09 -6.13 15.90
CA GLU A 197 -0.45 -6.23 17.26
C GLU A 197 -1.15 -4.93 17.64
N SER A 198 -0.49 -3.79 17.42
CA SER A 198 -1.08 -2.47 17.66
C SER A 198 -2.36 -2.25 16.86
N LEU A 199 -2.41 -2.69 15.61
CA LEU A 199 -3.60 -2.57 14.74
C LEU A 199 -4.69 -3.62 15.02
N GLY A 200 -4.50 -4.52 15.99
CA GLY A 200 -5.48 -5.57 16.29
C GLY A 200 -5.60 -6.65 15.21
N ILE A 201 -4.60 -6.80 14.34
CA ILE A 201 -4.56 -7.84 13.30
C ILE A 201 -4.48 -9.21 13.96
N TRP A 202 -3.66 -9.38 15.00
CA TRP A 202 -3.51 -10.64 15.70
C TRP A 202 -4.61 -10.85 16.75
N THR A 203 -5.13 -12.07 16.82
CA THR A 203 -6.00 -12.48 17.92
C THR A 203 -5.18 -12.71 19.18
N ARG A 204 -5.80 -12.56 20.37
CA ARG A 204 -5.16 -12.87 21.66
C ARG A 204 -4.58 -14.29 21.71
N GLN A 205 -5.22 -15.26 21.05
CA GLN A 205 -4.74 -16.64 21.00
C GLN A 205 -3.49 -16.78 20.12
N GLU A 206 -3.46 -16.12 18.96
CA GLU A 206 -2.29 -16.09 18.08
C GLU A 206 -1.10 -15.44 18.78
N VAL A 207 -1.29 -14.29 19.44
CA VAL A 207 -0.25 -13.61 20.23
C VAL A 207 0.35 -14.54 21.28
N ARG A 208 -0.49 -15.28 22.02
CA ARG A 208 -0.01 -16.24 23.03
C ARG A 208 0.81 -17.38 22.45
N ARG A 209 0.43 -17.91 21.28
CA ARG A 209 1.18 -18.98 20.60
C ARG A 209 2.54 -18.49 20.11
N VAL A 210 2.59 -17.26 19.60
CA VAL A 210 3.81 -16.65 19.07
C VAL A 210 4.82 -16.32 20.16
N ARG A 211 4.38 -15.82 21.32
CA ARG A 211 5.26 -15.50 22.47
C ARG A 211 5.91 -16.72 23.14
N GLY A 212 5.57 -17.93 22.70
CA GLY A 212 6.20 -19.17 23.16
C GLY A 212 7.31 -19.68 22.23
N TYR A 213 7.61 -18.97 21.13
CA TYR A 213 8.73 -19.24 20.23
C TYR A 213 9.99 -18.48 20.65
#